data_AF-A0A8J3P7V7-F1
#
_entry.id   AF-A0A8J3P7V7-F1
#
_cell.length_a   1.000
_cell.length_b   1.000
_cell.length_c   1.000
_cell.angle_alpha   90.00
_cell.angle_beta   90.00
_cell.angle_gamma   90.00
#
_symmetry.space_group_name_H-M   'P 1'
#
loop_
_entity.id
_entity.type
_entity.pdbx_description
1 polymer ?
#
loop_
_entity_poly.entity_id
_entity_poly.type
_entity_poly.pdbx_seq_one_letter_code
_entity_poly.pdbx_strand_id
1 'polypeptide(L)'
;MNRFAVAATSATTDGGDGVGRYDDPLCRLFGAALRQLREQAGISLRELGRRCLYDYSRISRVERGEHLIDAALVPALDQALDAGGLLTSLRSLLPEPGNAGAASVAGLITALRQDAGDNVMLEVSSPGGRMVKVNLPRREFNGLLAGGALRALLPGGLIDLDQAERVSGAIDNPQRTDSQVLDYFRDLLAQHYTADKVLGPRHLVEVVLAQIAVLDKLRYGSRPGTAEPAIRLLAQYAEFAGWLYQDLGNTAAAMRWTDQAGQRAQAIGDHQLAAYLLVRRSNIALLDADAVDVIELASAARRTPGPISPKLAALAAQQEARGWALHAKPDRFRRLIDSAADLLLGHPNDVDDDAPVYLRSYDVDTLEEQSASGYRTCGQADTAVAILERRIIATPPDQQRDRAHQLAKLANAVLQSAHPDPERAATIGLSCAHVARSTGSSRITTELRALDRTLSDRWPGLPGTKELREALTIT
;
A
#
# COMPACT_ATOMS: atom_id res chain seq x y z
N MET A 1 50.18 -9.15 -65.38
CA MET A 1 51.20 -8.16 -65.77
C MET A 1 50.61 -6.76 -65.61
N ASN A 2 51.34 -5.92 -64.86
CA ASN A 2 51.06 -4.54 -64.44
C ASN A 2 50.52 -3.58 -65.52
N ARG A 3 49.81 -2.52 -65.08
CA ARG A 3 50.37 -1.14 -65.03
C ARG A 3 49.40 -0.05 -64.46
N PHE A 4 49.94 0.72 -63.49
CA PHE A 4 49.72 2.14 -63.09
C PHE A 4 48.28 2.67 -62.86
N ALA A 5 47.87 3.05 -61.64
CA ALA A 5 48.21 4.24 -60.84
C ALA A 5 47.78 5.59 -61.46
N VAL A 6 46.73 6.23 -60.91
CA VAL A 6 46.57 7.70 -60.79
C VAL A 6 45.77 7.99 -59.52
N ALA A 7 46.36 8.82 -58.65
CA ALA A 7 45.69 9.45 -57.52
C ALA A 7 44.93 10.70 -57.99
N ALA A 8 43.80 10.99 -57.36
CA ALA A 8 43.25 12.34 -57.30
C ALA A 8 42.67 12.57 -55.90
N THR A 9 43.45 13.31 -55.10
CA THR A 9 43.01 13.97 -53.88
C THR A 9 42.13 15.15 -54.26
N SER A 10 40.96 15.29 -53.65
CA SER A 10 40.32 16.59 -53.48
C SER A 10 39.55 16.58 -52.16
N ALA A 11 40.16 17.23 -51.17
CA ALA A 11 39.46 17.74 -50.02
C ALA A 11 38.40 18.75 -50.51
N THR A 12 37.17 18.57 -50.06
CA THR A 12 36.20 19.66 -49.92
C THR A 12 35.80 19.69 -48.46
N THR A 13 36.20 20.78 -47.85
CA THR A 13 35.88 21.30 -46.52
C THR A 13 34.39 21.36 -46.22
N ASP A 14 34.09 21.02 -44.96
CA ASP A 14 33.17 21.67 -44.03
C ASP A 14 31.74 21.99 -44.50
N GLY A 15 30.81 21.22 -43.94
CA GLY A 15 29.38 21.49 -43.91
C GLY A 15 28.81 20.69 -42.74
N GLY A 16 28.68 21.35 -41.59
CA GLY A 16 28.14 20.75 -40.37
C GLY A 16 26.71 20.25 -40.57
N ASP A 17 26.44 19.06 -40.04
CA ASP A 17 25.24 18.74 -39.26
C ASP A 17 25.24 17.26 -38.86
N GLY A 18 25.03 16.98 -37.58
CA GLY A 18 24.47 15.69 -37.14
C GLY A 18 25.41 14.60 -36.63
N VAL A 19 26.50 14.90 -35.90
CA VAL A 19 27.09 13.89 -35.01
C VAL A 19 26.18 13.78 -33.78
N GLY A 20 25.14 12.94 -33.90
CA GLY A 20 24.24 12.59 -32.81
C GLY A 20 25.04 11.99 -31.65
N ARG A 21 25.23 12.79 -30.62
CA ARG A 21 25.80 12.36 -29.33
C ARG A 21 24.83 11.31 -28.77
N TYR A 22 25.23 10.04 -28.74
CA TYR A 22 24.46 8.97 -28.09
C TYR A 22 24.51 9.14 -26.56
N ASP A 23 23.98 10.26 -26.05
CA ASP A 23 23.63 10.46 -24.65
C ASP A 23 22.18 9.99 -24.43
N ASP A 24 21.83 8.86 -25.03
CA ASP A 24 20.52 8.23 -24.85
C ASP A 24 20.56 7.38 -23.55
N PRO A 25 19.72 7.70 -22.55
CA PRO A 25 19.62 6.91 -21.33
C PRO A 25 19.32 5.41 -21.59
N LEU A 26 18.66 5.06 -22.69
CA LEU A 26 18.43 3.66 -23.07
C LEU A 26 19.72 2.95 -23.53
N CYS A 27 20.63 3.65 -24.21
CA CYS A 27 21.93 3.09 -24.59
C CYS A 27 22.77 2.77 -23.34
N ARG A 28 22.65 3.62 -22.31
CA ARG A 28 23.34 3.40 -21.02
C ARG A 28 22.73 2.24 -20.24
N LEU A 29 21.40 2.09 -20.24
CA LEU A 29 20.73 0.92 -19.66
C LEU A 29 21.14 -0.38 -20.36
N PHE A 30 21.17 -0.40 -21.69
CA PHE A 30 21.66 -1.54 -22.47
C PHE A 30 23.11 -1.89 -22.12
N GLY A 31 23.99 -0.88 -22.09
CA GLY A 31 25.41 -1.05 -21.75
C GLY A 31 25.64 -1.59 -20.35
N ALA A 32 24.89 -1.07 -19.37
CA ALA A 32 24.97 -1.52 -17.98
C ALA A 32 24.48 -2.96 -17.80
N ALA A 33 23.38 -3.34 -18.47
CA ALA A 33 22.89 -4.71 -18.47
C ALA A 33 23.89 -5.69 -19.10
N LEU A 34 24.47 -5.33 -20.26
CA LEU A 34 25.50 -6.11 -20.94
C LEU A 34 26.73 -6.34 -20.05
N ARG A 35 27.22 -5.26 -19.41
CA ARG A 35 28.36 -5.33 -18.50
C ARG A 35 28.08 -6.25 -17.32
N GLN A 36 26.92 -6.11 -16.69
CA GLN A 36 26.53 -6.92 -15.54
C GLN A 36 26.44 -8.41 -15.88
N LEU A 37 25.82 -8.75 -17.03
CA LEU A 37 25.74 -10.12 -17.51
C LEU A 37 27.12 -10.71 -17.81
N ARG A 38 28.02 -9.93 -18.41
CA ARG A 38 29.40 -10.35 -18.68
C ARG A 38 30.18 -10.60 -17.40
N GLU A 39 30.07 -9.70 -16.42
CA GLU A 39 30.74 -9.83 -15.11
C GLU A 39 30.22 -11.05 -14.34
N GLN A 40 28.91 -11.30 -14.36
CA GLN A 40 28.31 -12.50 -13.76
C GLN A 40 28.75 -13.80 -14.45
N ALA A 41 28.93 -13.78 -15.77
CA ALA A 41 29.46 -14.92 -16.52
C ALA A 41 30.96 -15.14 -16.31
N GLY A 42 31.67 -14.21 -15.66
CA GLY A 42 33.13 -14.28 -15.44
C GLY A 42 33.96 -14.13 -16.71
N ILE A 43 33.40 -13.53 -17.76
CA ILE A 43 34.03 -13.44 -19.09
C ILE A 43 34.69 -12.07 -19.29
N SER A 44 35.89 -12.03 -19.88
CA SER A 44 36.54 -10.76 -20.24
C SER A 44 35.97 -10.16 -21.52
N LEU A 45 36.11 -8.84 -21.72
CA LEU A 45 35.69 -8.17 -22.97
C LEU A 45 36.32 -8.79 -24.23
N ARG A 46 37.58 -9.21 -24.15
CA ARG A 46 38.29 -9.85 -25.27
C ARG A 46 37.75 -11.24 -25.57
N GLU A 47 37.39 -11.99 -24.54
CA GLU A 47 36.80 -13.32 -24.69
C GLU A 47 35.36 -13.22 -25.22
N LEU A 48 34.56 -12.25 -24.76
CA LEU A 48 33.24 -11.98 -25.30
C LEU A 48 33.32 -11.56 -26.78
N GLY A 49 34.26 -10.68 -27.13
CA GLY A 49 34.51 -10.28 -28.51
C GLY A 49 34.88 -11.45 -29.42
N ARG A 50 35.72 -12.38 -28.92
CA ARG A 50 36.07 -13.61 -29.64
C ARG A 50 34.86 -14.52 -29.88
N ARG A 51 33.99 -14.68 -28.88
CA ARG A 51 32.79 -15.55 -28.97
C ARG A 51 31.73 -15.00 -29.92
N CYS A 52 31.58 -13.68 -29.98
CA CYS A 52 30.57 -13.03 -30.80
C CYS A 52 31.12 -12.50 -32.13
N LEU A 53 32.39 -12.79 -32.46
CA LEU A 53 33.11 -12.27 -33.64
C LEU A 53 33.01 -10.75 -33.78
N TYR A 54 33.14 -10.04 -32.65
CA TYR A 54 32.99 -8.60 -32.57
C TYR A 54 34.17 -7.95 -31.85
N ASP A 55 34.55 -6.75 -32.28
CA ASP A 55 35.72 -6.06 -31.74
C ASP A 55 35.48 -5.65 -30.27
N TYR A 56 36.37 -6.10 -29.37
CA TYR A 56 36.25 -5.86 -27.93
C TYR A 56 36.23 -4.35 -27.56
N SER A 57 36.88 -3.50 -28.36
CA SER A 57 36.88 -2.05 -28.15
C SER A 57 35.53 -1.42 -28.48
N ARG A 58 34.76 -2.02 -29.41
CA ARG A 58 33.36 -1.65 -29.67
C ARG A 58 32.45 -2.13 -28.55
N ILE A 59 32.60 -3.36 -28.07
CA ILE A 59 31.86 -3.86 -26.89
C ILE A 59 32.09 -2.95 -25.68
N SER A 60 33.33 -2.52 -25.45
CA SER A 60 33.66 -1.59 -24.36
C SER A 60 33.00 -0.22 -24.47
N ARG A 61 32.77 0.29 -25.70
CA ARG A 61 32.00 1.53 -25.92
C ARG A 61 30.50 1.30 -25.71
N VAL A 62 30.00 0.13 -26.10
CA VAL A 62 28.61 -0.28 -25.87
C VAL A 62 28.32 -0.39 -24.37
N GLU A 63 29.20 -1.01 -23.58
CA GLU A 63 29.04 -1.10 -22.10
C GLU A 63 29.00 0.27 -21.41
N ARG A 64 29.61 1.29 -22.02
CA ARG A 64 29.58 2.67 -21.53
C ARG A 64 28.40 3.48 -22.06
N GLY A 65 27.56 2.88 -22.91
CA GLY A 65 26.45 3.54 -23.59
C GLY A 65 26.87 4.56 -24.66
N GLU A 66 28.15 4.58 -25.05
CA GLU A 66 28.71 5.52 -26.02
C GLU A 66 28.53 5.06 -27.47
N HIS A 67 28.13 3.81 -27.67
CA HIS A 67 27.93 3.21 -28.98
C HIS A 67 26.70 2.31 -28.96
N LEU A 68 25.79 2.54 -29.91
CA LEU A 68 24.69 1.63 -30.18
C LEU A 68 25.20 0.46 -31.02
N ILE A 69 25.05 -0.77 -30.51
CA ILE A 69 25.40 -1.97 -31.27
C ILE A 69 24.38 -2.24 -32.38
N ASP A 70 24.80 -2.81 -33.50
CA ASP A 70 23.89 -3.28 -34.56
C ASP A 70 22.93 -4.37 -34.02
N ALA A 71 21.63 -4.21 -34.28
CA ALA A 71 20.61 -5.16 -33.83
C ALA A 71 20.86 -6.59 -34.32
N ALA A 72 21.44 -6.77 -35.51
CA ALA A 72 21.76 -8.08 -36.07
C ALA A 72 22.80 -8.85 -35.23
N LEU A 73 23.60 -8.15 -34.42
CA LEU A 73 24.68 -8.73 -33.63
C LEU A 73 24.27 -9.03 -32.18
N VAL A 74 23.12 -8.55 -31.74
CA VAL A 74 22.64 -8.71 -30.36
C VAL A 74 22.26 -10.15 -29.98
N PRO A 75 21.64 -10.96 -30.85
CA PRO A 75 21.36 -12.38 -30.54
C PRO A 75 22.62 -13.18 -30.20
N ALA A 76 23.76 -12.86 -30.82
CA ALA A 76 25.04 -13.51 -30.53
C ALA A 76 25.58 -13.14 -29.13
N LEU A 77 25.33 -11.91 -28.65
CA LEU A 77 25.65 -11.51 -27.27
C LEU A 77 24.71 -12.18 -26.26
N ASP A 78 23.41 -12.20 -26.55
CA ASP A 78 22.41 -12.88 -25.71
C ASP A 78 22.77 -14.36 -25.52
N GLN A 79 23.12 -15.05 -26.60
CA GLN A 79 23.52 -16.45 -26.56
C GLN A 79 24.84 -16.66 -25.81
N ALA A 80 25.85 -15.82 -26.06
CA ALA A 80 27.15 -15.96 -25.42
C ALA A 80 27.13 -15.72 -23.90
N LEU A 81 26.14 -14.98 -23.41
CA LEU A 81 25.94 -14.64 -21.99
C LEU A 81 24.76 -15.38 -21.34
N ASP A 82 24.06 -16.22 -22.10
CA ASP A 82 22.84 -16.94 -21.69
C ASP A 82 21.72 -15.99 -21.19
N ALA A 83 21.61 -14.80 -21.77
CA ALA A 83 20.80 -13.71 -21.22
C ALA A 83 19.28 -13.86 -21.46
N GLY A 84 18.82 -14.98 -22.01
CA GLY A 84 17.40 -15.33 -22.12
C GLY A 84 16.58 -14.36 -22.97
N GLY A 85 17.22 -13.69 -23.94
CA GLY A 85 16.60 -12.72 -24.85
C GLY A 85 16.54 -11.29 -24.32
N LEU A 86 17.10 -11.03 -23.13
CA LEU A 86 17.06 -9.72 -22.49
C LEU A 86 17.75 -8.63 -23.32
N LEU A 87 18.92 -8.92 -23.88
CA LEU A 87 19.66 -7.91 -24.66
C LEU A 87 18.91 -7.59 -25.95
N THR A 88 18.31 -8.59 -26.59
CA THR A 88 17.48 -8.44 -27.78
C THR A 88 16.26 -7.57 -27.49
N SER A 89 15.58 -7.79 -26.37
CA SER A 89 14.45 -6.96 -25.93
C SER A 89 14.85 -5.52 -25.58
N LEU A 90 16.00 -5.31 -24.93
CA LEU A 90 16.50 -3.96 -24.68
C LEU A 90 16.92 -3.25 -25.97
N ARG A 91 17.47 -3.98 -26.95
CA ARG A 91 17.89 -3.39 -28.22
C ARG A 91 16.72 -2.96 -29.10
N SER A 92 15.59 -3.67 -29.04
CA SER A 92 14.39 -3.31 -29.80
C SER A 92 13.73 -2.02 -29.34
N LEU A 93 14.12 -1.49 -28.17
CA LEU A 93 13.66 -0.20 -27.65
C LEU A 93 14.48 0.99 -28.16
N LEU A 94 15.64 0.73 -28.75
CA LEU A 94 16.53 1.76 -29.28
C LEU A 94 16.19 2.04 -30.75
N PRO A 95 16.01 3.30 -31.16
CA PRO A 95 15.60 3.65 -32.51
C PRO A 95 16.68 3.28 -33.54
N GLU A 96 16.27 2.62 -34.64
CA GLU A 96 17.09 2.47 -35.85
C GLU A 96 16.96 3.74 -36.72
N PRO A 97 18.03 4.19 -37.40
CA PRO A 97 17.89 5.17 -38.47
C PRO A 97 17.07 4.56 -39.62
N GLY A 98 15.76 4.83 -39.63
CA GLY A 98 14.87 4.54 -40.77
C GLY A 98 13.77 3.49 -40.57
N ASN A 99 13.52 2.96 -39.36
CA ASN A 99 12.41 2.02 -39.14
C ASN A 99 11.68 2.25 -37.81
N ALA A 100 10.44 2.75 -37.87
CA ALA A 100 9.56 2.94 -36.73
C ALA A 100 8.66 1.70 -36.55
N GLY A 101 9.24 0.61 -36.05
CA GLY A 101 8.51 -0.60 -35.67
C GLY A 101 8.66 -0.86 -34.18
N ALA A 102 7.68 -0.41 -33.38
CA ALA A 102 7.65 -0.66 -31.94
C ALA A 102 7.24 -2.12 -31.65
N ALA A 103 8.19 -2.96 -31.24
CA ALA A 103 7.86 -4.23 -30.60
C ALA A 103 7.37 -3.97 -29.17
N SER A 104 6.38 -4.72 -28.71
CA SER A 104 5.87 -4.64 -27.32
C SER A 104 6.88 -5.26 -26.36
N VAL A 105 7.42 -4.46 -25.43
CA VAL A 105 8.46 -4.87 -24.46
C VAL A 105 8.04 -4.58 -23.00
N ALA A 106 6.73 -4.50 -22.76
CA ALA A 106 6.16 -4.21 -21.44
C ALA A 106 6.59 -5.24 -20.39
N GLY A 107 6.96 -4.76 -19.19
CA GLY A 107 7.25 -5.61 -18.03
C GLY A 107 8.70 -6.09 -17.88
N LEU A 108 9.64 -5.55 -18.66
CA LEU A 108 11.07 -5.83 -18.46
C LEU A 108 11.60 -5.36 -17.11
N ILE A 109 11.11 -4.25 -16.55
CA ILE A 109 11.49 -3.80 -15.20
C ILE A 109 10.45 -4.30 -14.20
N THR A 110 10.90 -5.14 -13.26
CA THR A 110 10.03 -5.80 -12.27
C THR A 110 10.10 -5.16 -10.89
N ALA A 111 11.18 -4.43 -10.57
CA ALA A 111 11.29 -3.68 -9.32
C ALA A 111 12.26 -2.48 -9.43
N LEU A 112 11.98 -1.45 -8.63
CA LEU A 112 12.81 -0.25 -8.44
C LEU A 112 13.22 -0.17 -6.98
N ARG A 113 14.53 -0.11 -6.69
CA ARG A 113 15.05 0.09 -5.33
C ARG A 113 16.05 1.24 -5.29
N GLN A 114 15.86 2.15 -4.35
CA GLN A 114 16.88 3.14 -4.02
C GLN A 114 17.88 2.54 -3.05
N ASP A 115 19.16 2.57 -3.43
CA ASP A 115 20.27 2.34 -2.50
C ASP A 115 20.68 3.66 -1.83
N ALA A 116 21.40 3.57 -0.71
CA ALA A 116 21.84 4.70 0.13
C ALA A 116 22.91 5.63 -0.53
N GLY A 117 22.94 5.74 -1.87
CA GLY A 117 23.90 6.54 -2.65
C GLY A 117 23.26 7.26 -3.85
N ASP A 118 24.08 7.70 -4.81
CA ASP A 118 23.64 8.45 -6.00
C ASP A 118 23.18 7.56 -7.19
N ASN A 119 22.92 6.28 -6.90
CA ASN A 119 22.53 5.26 -7.88
C ASN A 119 21.15 4.67 -7.56
N VAL A 120 20.45 4.24 -8.61
CA VAL A 120 19.17 3.52 -8.55
C VAL A 120 19.37 2.11 -9.07
N MET A 121 18.92 1.11 -8.31
CA MET A 121 18.96 -0.29 -8.71
C MET A 121 17.65 -0.66 -9.42
N LEU A 122 17.79 -1.16 -10.65
CA LEU A 122 16.71 -1.70 -11.47
C LEU A 122 16.81 -3.22 -11.49
N GLU A 123 15.72 -3.91 -11.17
CA GLU A 123 15.60 -5.35 -11.44
C GLU A 123 14.95 -5.51 -12.81
N VAL A 124 15.72 -6.01 -13.78
CA VAL A 124 15.29 -6.23 -15.16
C VAL A 124 15.16 -7.73 -15.42
N SER A 125 13.96 -8.19 -15.76
CA SER A 125 13.66 -9.59 -16.08
C SER A 125 13.61 -9.81 -17.58
N SER A 126 14.21 -10.91 -18.04
CA SER A 126 14.05 -11.37 -19.41
C SER A 126 12.68 -12.04 -19.62
N PRO A 127 12.19 -12.12 -20.88
CA PRO A 127 11.03 -12.94 -21.23
C PRO A 127 11.22 -14.44 -20.89
N GLY A 128 12.47 -14.91 -20.81
CA GLY A 128 12.84 -16.25 -20.37
C GLY A 128 12.95 -16.44 -18.85
N GLY A 129 12.55 -15.44 -18.04
CA GLY A 129 12.50 -15.53 -16.57
C GLY A 129 13.82 -15.28 -15.83
N ARG A 130 14.88 -14.84 -16.53
CA ARG A 130 16.18 -14.51 -15.92
C ARG A 130 16.18 -13.06 -15.43
N MET A 131 16.51 -12.84 -14.16
CA MET A 131 16.58 -11.49 -13.57
C MET A 131 18.01 -10.95 -13.50
N VAL A 132 18.19 -9.68 -13.85
CA VAL A 132 19.45 -8.95 -13.80
C VAL A 132 19.27 -7.67 -13.00
N LYS A 133 20.18 -7.42 -12.05
CA LYS A 133 20.21 -6.18 -11.26
C LYS A 133 21.14 -5.18 -11.92
N VAL A 134 20.60 -4.06 -12.37
CA VAL A 134 21.34 -2.99 -13.06
C VAL A 134 21.38 -1.75 -12.19
N ASN A 135 22.58 -1.24 -11.92
CA ASN A 135 22.75 0.01 -11.19
C ASN A 135 22.95 1.16 -12.17
N LEU A 136 22.11 2.19 -12.08
CA LEU A 136 22.21 3.40 -12.89
C LEU A 136 22.45 4.64 -12.03
N PRO A 137 23.29 5.60 -12.47
CA PRO A 137 23.38 6.92 -11.87
C PRO A 137 22.03 7.65 -11.92
N ARG A 138 21.70 8.40 -10.86
CA ARG A 138 20.42 9.14 -10.75
C ARG A 138 20.11 10.04 -11.95
N ARG A 139 21.10 10.73 -12.50
CA ARG A 139 20.91 11.57 -13.70
C ARG A 139 20.40 10.77 -14.91
N GLU A 140 20.83 9.52 -15.05
CA GLU A 140 20.52 8.67 -16.19
C GLU A 140 19.15 8.01 -15.99
N PHE A 141 18.85 7.63 -14.74
CA PHE A 141 17.49 7.23 -14.33
C PHE A 141 16.47 8.35 -14.57
N ASN A 142 16.80 9.59 -14.21
CA ASN A 142 15.93 10.75 -14.48
C ASN A 142 15.80 11.02 -15.98
N GLY A 143 16.84 10.77 -16.78
CA GLY A 143 16.75 10.81 -18.24
C GLY A 143 15.80 9.75 -18.82
N LEU A 144 15.81 8.53 -18.28
CA LEU A 144 14.88 7.45 -18.68
C LEU A 144 13.41 7.79 -18.34
N LEU A 145 13.20 8.48 -17.20
CA LEU A 145 11.90 9.01 -16.81
C LEU A 145 11.44 10.10 -17.78
N ALA A 146 12.24 11.16 -17.96
CA ALA A 146 11.88 12.31 -18.79
C ALA A 146 11.73 11.98 -20.29
N GLY A 147 12.40 10.93 -20.78
CA GLY A 147 12.30 10.48 -22.16
C GLY A 147 11.14 9.52 -22.45
N GLY A 148 10.33 9.14 -21.44
CA GLY A 148 9.22 8.20 -21.59
C GLY A 148 9.65 6.77 -21.94
N ALA A 149 10.95 6.47 -21.93
CA ALA A 149 11.51 5.15 -22.23
C ALA A 149 11.21 4.13 -21.11
N LEU A 150 11.23 4.59 -19.85
CA LEU A 150 10.84 3.78 -18.69
C LEU A 150 9.38 3.30 -18.78
N ARG A 151 8.51 4.08 -19.43
CA ARG A 151 7.08 3.78 -19.67
C ARG A 151 6.89 2.46 -20.43
N ALA A 152 7.72 2.20 -21.44
CA ALA A 152 7.62 1.00 -22.28
C ALA A 152 8.15 -0.26 -21.57
N LEU A 153 8.91 -0.08 -20.48
CA LEU A 153 9.64 -1.12 -19.77
C LEU A 153 8.91 -1.62 -18.50
N LEU A 154 7.96 -0.85 -17.96
CA LEU A 154 7.21 -1.20 -16.76
C LEU A 154 5.94 -2.02 -17.09
N PRO A 155 5.41 -2.85 -16.16
CA PRO A 155 4.14 -3.54 -16.36
C PRO A 155 2.99 -2.53 -16.40
N GLY A 156 2.11 -2.65 -17.39
CA GLY A 156 0.90 -1.83 -17.48
C GLY A 156 -0.03 -2.09 -16.29
N GLY A 157 -0.24 -1.06 -15.45
CA GLY A 157 -1.20 -1.10 -14.34
C GLY A 157 -0.68 -0.65 -12.97
N LEU A 158 0.61 -0.40 -12.79
CA LEU A 158 1.15 -0.05 -11.46
C LEU A 158 1.25 1.45 -11.17
N ILE A 159 1.37 2.34 -12.17
CA ILE A 159 1.45 3.79 -11.97
C ILE A 159 0.93 4.50 -13.23
N ASP A 160 -0.04 5.42 -13.10
CA ASP A 160 -0.33 6.40 -14.14
C ASP A 160 0.76 7.48 -14.10
N LEU A 161 1.74 7.40 -15.01
CA LEU A 161 2.96 8.20 -14.95
C LEU A 161 2.76 9.68 -15.31
N ASP A 162 1.68 10.04 -16.03
CA ASP A 162 1.27 11.45 -16.19
C ASP A 162 0.93 12.06 -14.82
N GLN A 163 0.48 11.25 -13.88
CA GLN A 163 0.23 11.65 -12.49
C GLN A 163 1.51 11.64 -11.64
N ALA A 164 2.43 10.71 -11.89
CA ALA A 164 3.73 10.67 -11.21
C ALA A 164 4.63 11.88 -11.58
N GLU A 165 4.62 12.30 -12.85
CA GLU A 165 5.30 13.54 -13.27
C GLU A 165 4.67 14.79 -12.65
N ARG A 166 3.34 14.84 -12.51
CA ARG A 166 2.65 15.93 -11.79
C ARG A 166 3.00 15.93 -10.31
N VAL A 167 3.03 14.77 -9.65
CA VAL A 167 3.43 14.65 -8.23
C VAL A 167 4.89 15.06 -8.05
N SER A 168 5.80 14.62 -8.92
CA SER A 168 7.21 15.04 -8.89
C SER A 168 7.34 16.54 -9.12
N GLY A 169 6.65 17.09 -10.13
CA GLY A 169 6.63 18.51 -10.43
C GLY A 169 6.02 19.36 -9.31
N ALA A 170 5.03 18.85 -8.58
CA ALA A 170 4.45 19.52 -7.42
C ALA A 170 5.38 19.46 -6.19
N ILE A 171 6.18 18.40 -6.03
CA ILE A 171 7.23 18.32 -5.01
C ILE A 171 8.37 19.31 -5.33
N ASP A 172 8.76 19.41 -6.60
CA ASP A 172 9.84 20.29 -7.05
C ASP A 172 9.42 21.77 -7.14
N ASN A 173 8.12 22.04 -7.34
CA ASN A 173 7.55 23.39 -7.35
C ASN A 173 6.24 23.49 -6.55
N PRO A 174 6.32 23.53 -5.21
CA PRO A 174 5.15 23.42 -4.32
C PRO A 174 4.15 24.58 -4.40
N GLN A 175 4.55 25.73 -4.99
CA GLN A 175 3.71 26.93 -5.08
C GLN A 175 2.53 26.80 -6.06
N ARG A 176 2.51 25.75 -6.88
CA ARG A 176 1.41 25.37 -7.78
C ARG A 176 0.82 24.04 -7.35
N THR A 177 0.40 23.91 -6.10
CA THR A 177 -0.38 22.73 -5.68
C THR A 177 -1.65 22.68 -6.53
N ASP A 178 -1.65 21.81 -7.54
CA ASP A 178 -2.76 21.61 -8.46
C ASP A 178 -3.83 20.78 -7.74
N SER A 179 -5.11 21.14 -7.91
CA SER A 179 -6.24 20.35 -7.41
C SER A 179 -6.11 18.88 -7.81
N GLN A 180 -5.59 18.63 -9.02
CA GLN A 180 -5.40 17.28 -9.55
C GLN A 180 -4.43 16.42 -8.72
N VAL A 181 -3.41 17.02 -8.10
CA VAL A 181 -2.46 16.27 -7.25
C VAL A 181 -3.15 15.86 -5.94
N LEU A 182 -3.96 16.75 -5.37
CA LEU A 182 -4.73 16.43 -4.16
C LEU A 182 -5.84 15.41 -4.45
N ASP A 183 -6.47 15.49 -5.61
CA ASP A 183 -7.47 14.52 -6.07
C ASP A 183 -6.85 13.12 -6.20
N TYR A 184 -5.64 13.01 -6.76
CA TYR A 184 -4.87 11.76 -6.80
C TYR A 184 -4.65 11.16 -5.41
N PHE A 185 -4.18 11.95 -4.44
CA PHE A 185 -3.97 11.46 -3.07
C PHE A 185 -5.29 11.09 -2.39
N ARG A 186 -6.41 11.76 -2.73
CA ARG A 186 -7.74 11.40 -2.22
C ARG A 186 -8.17 10.02 -2.73
N ASP A 187 -8.00 9.76 -4.03
CA ASP A 187 -8.33 8.47 -4.64
C ASP A 187 -7.41 7.36 -4.12
N LEU A 188 -6.12 7.66 -3.97
CA LEU A 188 -5.13 6.74 -3.45
C LEU A 188 -5.42 6.35 -2.00
N LEU A 189 -5.90 7.28 -1.16
CA LEU A 189 -6.33 6.97 0.19
C LEU A 189 -7.50 5.96 0.20
N ALA A 190 -8.49 6.12 -0.69
CA ALA A 190 -9.59 5.18 -0.81
C ALA A 190 -9.11 3.78 -1.26
N GLN A 191 -8.12 3.74 -2.16
CA GLN A 191 -7.48 2.49 -2.57
C GLN A 191 -6.73 1.83 -1.41
N HIS A 192 -6.06 2.59 -0.54
CA HIS A 192 -5.38 2.03 0.64
C HIS A 192 -6.34 1.39 1.64
N TYR A 193 -7.51 1.98 1.86
CA TYR A 193 -8.56 1.37 2.68
C TYR A 193 -9.03 0.02 2.12
N THR A 194 -9.06 -0.10 0.79
CA THR A 194 -9.38 -1.38 0.12
C THR A 194 -8.23 -2.37 0.24
N ALA A 195 -6.99 -1.91 0.00
CA ALA A 195 -5.79 -2.72 0.09
C ALA A 195 -5.55 -3.25 1.52
N ASP A 196 -5.88 -2.49 2.56
CA ASP A 196 -5.73 -2.90 3.97
C ASP A 196 -6.49 -4.19 4.27
N LYS A 197 -7.70 -4.36 3.70
CA LYS A 197 -8.52 -5.57 3.89
C LYS A 197 -7.85 -6.84 3.35
N VAL A 198 -6.94 -6.69 2.39
CA VAL A 198 -6.27 -7.80 1.69
C VAL A 198 -4.84 -8.00 2.20
N LEU A 199 -4.05 -6.92 2.25
CA LEU A 199 -2.62 -6.96 2.57
C LEU A 199 -2.34 -6.90 4.09
N GLY A 200 -3.31 -6.39 4.86
CA GLY A 200 -3.13 -6.08 6.28
C GLY A 200 -2.22 -4.86 6.52
N PRO A 201 -2.09 -4.45 7.79
CA PRO A 201 -1.52 -3.14 8.12
C PRO A 201 0.00 -3.09 7.98
N ARG A 202 0.70 -4.22 8.17
CA ARG A 202 2.18 -4.29 8.14
C ARG A 202 2.77 -3.76 6.82
N HIS A 203 2.11 -4.05 5.70
CA HIS A 203 2.60 -3.70 4.38
C HIS A 203 2.27 -2.25 3.98
N LEU A 204 1.30 -1.61 4.65
CA LEU A 204 0.82 -0.28 4.27
C LEU A 204 1.42 0.86 5.10
N VAL A 205 1.88 0.61 6.33
CA VAL A 205 2.37 1.68 7.22
C VAL A 205 3.45 2.53 6.56
N GLU A 206 4.52 1.92 6.03
CA GLU A 206 5.64 2.69 5.45
C GLU A 206 5.22 3.49 4.21
N VAL A 207 4.32 2.91 3.39
CA VAL A 207 3.76 3.57 2.20
C VAL A 207 2.96 4.81 2.60
N VAL A 208 2.07 4.68 3.57
CA VAL A 208 1.23 5.78 4.08
C VAL A 208 2.08 6.88 4.72
N LEU A 209 3.12 6.52 5.48
CA LEU A 209 4.02 7.50 6.10
C LEU A 209 4.81 8.30 5.06
N ALA A 210 5.29 7.65 3.99
CA ALA A 210 5.95 8.34 2.89
C ALA A 210 5.00 9.34 2.20
N GLN A 211 3.73 8.96 2.02
CA GLN A 211 2.72 9.83 1.43
C GLN A 211 2.33 11.00 2.35
N ILE A 212 2.28 10.80 3.67
CA ILE A 212 2.14 11.89 4.64
C ILE A 212 3.30 12.89 4.49
N ALA A 213 4.54 12.42 4.34
CA ALA A 213 5.70 13.30 4.17
C ALA A 213 5.63 14.12 2.86
N VAL A 214 5.09 13.54 1.78
CA VAL A 214 4.86 14.27 0.53
C VAL A 214 3.77 15.34 0.70
N LEU A 215 2.63 14.97 1.28
CA LEU A 215 1.53 15.91 1.55
C LEU A 215 1.97 17.05 2.48
N ASP A 216 2.87 16.80 3.44
CA ASP A 216 3.39 17.85 4.33
C ASP A 216 4.29 18.83 3.59
N LYS A 217 5.07 18.37 2.60
CA LYS A 217 5.82 19.25 1.69
C LYS A 217 4.90 20.10 0.83
N LEU A 218 3.83 19.52 0.28
CA LEU A 218 2.83 20.26 -0.51
C LEU A 218 2.13 21.34 0.35
N ARG A 219 1.77 20.99 1.60
CA ARG A 219 1.25 21.95 2.58
C ARG A 219 2.26 23.08 2.84
N TYR A 220 3.52 22.75 3.12
CA TYR A 220 4.57 23.74 3.40
C TYR A 220 4.78 24.72 2.24
N GLY A 221 4.62 24.22 1.01
CA GLY A 221 4.70 24.97 -0.22
C GLY A 221 3.51 25.85 -0.59
N SER A 222 2.37 25.62 0.07
CA SER A 222 1.12 26.32 -0.22
C SER A 222 1.21 27.79 0.18
N ARG A 223 0.48 28.66 -0.54
CA ARG A 223 0.35 30.07 -0.14
C ARG A 223 -0.44 30.16 1.18
N PRO A 224 -0.12 31.11 2.07
CA PRO A 224 -0.94 31.36 3.25
C PRO A 224 -2.41 31.57 2.85
N GLY A 225 -3.32 30.86 3.52
CA GLY A 225 -4.76 30.90 3.23
C GLY A 225 -5.26 29.91 2.18
N THR A 226 -4.39 29.15 1.49
CA THR A 226 -4.81 28.15 0.48
C THR A 226 -4.48 26.71 0.84
N ALA A 227 -3.91 26.47 2.03
CA ALA A 227 -3.41 25.16 2.44
C ALA A 227 -4.51 24.20 2.96
N GLU A 228 -5.75 24.67 3.11
CA GLU A 228 -6.85 23.90 3.73
C GLU A 228 -7.06 22.52 3.09
N PRO A 229 -7.19 22.37 1.75
CA PRO A 229 -7.37 21.05 1.14
C PRO A 229 -6.23 20.07 1.43
N ALA A 230 -4.99 20.55 1.43
CA ALA A 230 -3.81 19.74 1.78
C ALA A 230 -3.79 19.35 3.26
N ILE A 231 -4.19 20.26 4.15
CA ILE A 231 -4.30 19.99 5.60
C ILE A 231 -5.41 18.96 5.88
N ARG A 232 -6.56 19.06 5.20
CA ARG A 232 -7.65 18.07 5.31
C ARG A 232 -7.14 16.68 4.90
N LEU A 233 -6.46 16.59 3.76
CA LEU A 233 -5.95 15.31 3.27
C LEU A 233 -4.85 14.74 4.19
N LEU A 234 -3.96 15.59 4.72
CA LEU A 234 -3.00 15.20 5.77
C LEU A 234 -3.68 14.67 7.02
N ALA A 235 -4.81 15.26 7.43
CA ALA A 235 -5.57 14.79 8.58
C ALA A 235 -6.17 13.41 8.31
N GLN A 236 -6.75 13.17 7.12
CA GLN A 236 -7.30 11.86 6.75
C GLN A 236 -6.22 10.78 6.62
N TYR A 237 -5.05 11.13 6.07
CA TYR A 237 -3.90 10.21 6.02
C TYR A 237 -3.33 9.89 7.41
N ALA A 238 -3.24 10.89 8.30
CA ALA A 238 -2.83 10.68 9.68
C ALA A 238 -3.85 9.80 10.43
N GLU A 239 -5.15 10.01 10.21
CA GLU A 239 -6.21 9.16 10.75
C GLU A 239 -6.04 7.69 10.31
N PHE A 240 -5.79 7.47 9.01
CA PHE A 240 -5.56 6.13 8.49
C PHE A 240 -4.28 5.51 9.03
N ALA A 241 -3.18 6.26 9.15
CA ALA A 241 -1.98 5.79 9.85
C ALA A 241 -2.29 5.37 11.29
N GLY A 242 -3.14 6.15 11.99
CA GLY A 242 -3.66 5.80 13.31
C GLY A 242 -4.37 4.44 13.34
N TRP A 243 -5.21 4.15 12.33
CA TRP A 243 -5.85 2.85 12.16
C TRP A 243 -4.86 1.70 11.97
N LEU A 244 -3.87 1.87 11.08
CA LEU A 244 -2.89 0.83 10.81
C LEU A 244 -2.07 0.50 12.06
N TYR A 245 -1.62 1.52 12.79
CA TYR A 245 -0.91 1.32 14.05
C TYR A 245 -1.79 0.71 15.14
N GLN A 246 -3.09 1.03 15.16
CA GLN A 246 -4.04 0.41 16.07
C GLN A 246 -4.16 -1.10 15.78
N ASP A 247 -4.32 -1.49 14.51
CA ASP A 247 -4.41 -2.90 14.14
C ASP A 247 -3.10 -3.66 14.40
N LEU A 248 -1.95 -2.99 14.29
CA LEU A 248 -0.64 -3.53 14.69
C LEU A 248 -0.44 -3.62 16.22
N GLY A 249 -1.34 -3.07 17.03
CA GLY A 249 -1.23 -3.06 18.49
C GLY A 249 -0.28 -2.01 19.06
N ASN A 250 0.18 -1.06 18.23
CA ASN A 250 0.96 0.08 18.70
C ASN A 250 0.01 1.23 19.08
N THR A 251 -0.68 1.06 20.22
CA THR A 251 -1.68 2.01 20.73
C THR A 251 -1.11 3.42 20.90
N ALA A 252 0.15 3.55 21.31
CA ALA A 252 0.81 4.83 21.48
C ALA A 252 0.99 5.57 20.13
N ALA A 253 1.41 4.87 19.07
CA ALA A 253 1.47 5.47 17.74
C ALA A 253 0.07 5.76 17.18
N ALA A 254 -0.89 4.85 17.41
CA ALA A 254 -2.29 5.04 17.00
C ALA A 254 -2.88 6.34 17.57
N MET A 255 -2.72 6.56 18.88
CA MET A 255 -3.20 7.77 19.54
C MET A 255 -2.47 9.02 19.02
N ARG A 256 -1.14 9.00 18.90
CA ARG A 256 -0.37 10.14 18.36
C ARG A 256 -0.84 10.56 16.97
N TRP A 257 -1.03 9.62 16.06
CA TRP A 257 -1.50 9.91 14.70
C TRP A 257 -2.95 10.43 14.68
N THR A 258 -3.82 9.85 15.51
CA THR A 258 -5.20 10.32 15.68
C THR A 258 -5.26 11.74 16.25
N ASP A 259 -4.44 12.06 17.25
CA ASP A 259 -4.37 13.41 17.84
C ASP A 259 -3.82 14.44 16.84
N GLN A 260 -2.81 14.09 16.05
CA GLN A 260 -2.30 14.95 14.99
C GLN A 260 -3.37 15.22 13.91
N ALA A 261 -4.14 14.21 13.53
CA ALA A 261 -5.30 14.41 12.65
C ALA A 261 -6.30 15.39 13.29
N GLY A 262 -6.54 15.27 14.61
CA GLY A 262 -7.50 16.08 15.34
C GLY A 262 -7.11 17.55 15.39
N GLN A 263 -5.82 17.81 15.67
CA GLN A 263 -5.25 19.15 15.65
C GLN A 263 -5.39 19.80 14.27
N ARG A 264 -5.15 19.03 13.19
CA ARG A 264 -5.30 19.52 11.81
C ARG A 264 -6.76 19.83 11.47
N ALA A 265 -7.69 18.94 11.82
CA ALA A 265 -9.12 19.14 11.61
C ALA A 265 -9.63 20.40 12.33
N GLN A 266 -9.21 20.60 13.58
CA GLN A 266 -9.52 21.81 14.34
C GLN A 266 -8.93 23.07 13.70
N ALA A 267 -7.69 23.01 13.22
CA ALA A 267 -7.02 24.16 12.60
C ALA A 267 -7.71 24.67 11.33
N ILE A 268 -8.39 23.79 10.59
CA ILE A 268 -9.17 24.17 9.40
C ILE A 268 -10.67 24.34 9.66
N GLY A 269 -11.13 24.21 10.91
CA GLY A 269 -12.54 24.32 11.25
C GLY A 269 -13.41 23.18 10.72
N ASP A 270 -12.84 22.01 10.42
CA ASP A 270 -13.58 20.84 9.94
C ASP A 270 -14.22 20.11 11.13
N HIS A 271 -15.42 20.55 11.49
CA HIS A 271 -16.18 20.02 12.63
C HIS A 271 -16.56 18.55 12.47
N GLN A 272 -16.85 18.11 11.24
CA GLN A 272 -17.20 16.72 10.95
C GLN A 272 -15.99 15.79 11.17
N LEU A 273 -14.82 16.16 10.64
CA LEU A 273 -13.60 15.39 10.86
C LEU A 273 -13.16 15.44 12.32
N ALA A 274 -13.28 16.59 12.99
CA ALA A 274 -12.96 16.70 14.42
C ALA A 274 -13.85 15.78 15.28
N ALA A 275 -15.16 15.73 15.01
CA ALA A 275 -16.09 14.83 15.67
C ALA A 275 -15.77 13.35 15.38
N TYR A 276 -15.46 13.01 14.12
CA TYR A 276 -15.01 11.67 13.75
C TYR A 276 -13.75 11.25 14.52
N LEU A 277 -12.80 12.17 14.72
CA LEU A 277 -11.57 11.86 15.43
C LEU A 277 -11.76 11.68 16.95
N LEU A 278 -12.80 12.27 17.54
CA LEU A 278 -13.22 11.90 18.90
C LEU A 278 -13.72 10.45 18.96
N VAL A 279 -14.49 10.01 17.96
CA VAL A 279 -14.87 8.59 17.83
C VAL A 279 -13.64 7.69 17.65
N ARG A 280 -12.65 8.12 16.86
CA ARG A 280 -11.38 7.38 16.70
C ARG A 280 -10.61 7.25 18.01
N ARG A 281 -10.52 8.31 18.81
CA ARG A 281 -9.90 8.24 20.16
C ARG A 281 -10.66 7.29 21.06
N SER A 282 -11.99 7.33 21.04
CA SER A 282 -12.83 6.37 21.77
C SER A 282 -12.60 4.91 21.32
N ASN A 283 -12.44 4.66 20.02
CA ASN A 283 -12.10 3.33 19.50
C ASN A 283 -10.76 2.81 20.02
N ILE A 284 -9.78 3.69 20.23
CA ILE A 284 -8.47 3.33 20.77
C ILE A 284 -8.58 3.06 22.29
N ALA A 285 -9.28 3.93 23.03
CA ALA A 285 -9.53 3.75 24.47
C ALA A 285 -10.24 2.43 24.81
N LEU A 286 -11.06 1.91 23.89
CA LEU A 286 -11.71 0.61 24.03
C LEU A 286 -10.72 -0.55 24.19
N LEU A 287 -9.51 -0.43 23.64
CA LEU A 287 -8.48 -1.48 23.73
C LEU A 287 -7.97 -1.68 25.16
N ASP A 288 -7.95 -0.60 25.95
CA ASP A 288 -7.56 -0.62 27.37
C ASP A 288 -8.77 -0.84 28.29
N ALA A 289 -9.96 -1.07 27.71
CA ALA A 289 -11.24 -1.18 28.42
C ALA A 289 -11.57 0.03 29.31
N ASP A 290 -11.06 1.23 28.96
CA ASP A 290 -11.41 2.48 29.64
C ASP A 290 -12.82 2.93 29.23
N ALA A 291 -13.82 2.41 29.95
CA ALA A 291 -15.22 2.69 29.67
C ALA A 291 -15.57 4.18 29.81
N VAL A 292 -14.88 4.92 30.69
CA VAL A 292 -15.15 6.34 30.92
C VAL A 292 -14.72 7.13 29.69
N ASP A 293 -13.47 6.96 29.24
CA ASP A 293 -12.97 7.65 28.05
C ASP A 293 -13.76 7.26 26.80
N VAL A 294 -14.12 5.97 26.65
CA VAL A 294 -14.95 5.50 25.53
C VAL A 294 -16.27 6.28 25.46
N ILE A 295 -16.98 6.41 26.58
CA ILE A 295 -18.28 7.09 26.65
C ILE A 295 -18.12 8.60 26.43
N GLU A 296 -17.22 9.25 27.16
CA GLU A 296 -17.10 10.71 27.14
C GLU A 296 -16.65 11.22 25.77
N LEU A 297 -15.70 10.54 25.12
CA LEU A 297 -15.25 10.90 23.78
C LEU A 297 -16.34 10.69 22.72
N ALA A 298 -17.05 9.56 22.77
CA ALA A 298 -18.13 9.26 21.82
C ALA A 298 -19.35 10.19 22.02
N SER A 299 -19.69 10.50 23.27
CA SER A 299 -20.73 11.48 23.62
C SER A 299 -20.34 12.89 23.19
N ALA A 300 -19.06 13.28 23.35
CA ALA A 300 -18.55 14.55 22.88
C ALA A 300 -18.66 14.67 21.35
N ALA A 301 -18.35 13.61 20.59
CA ALA A 301 -18.52 13.59 19.14
C ALA A 301 -19.96 13.94 18.73
N ARG A 302 -20.96 13.35 19.40
CA ARG A 302 -22.40 13.62 19.16
C ARG A 302 -22.84 15.02 19.55
N ARG A 303 -22.15 15.66 20.50
CA ARG A 303 -22.43 17.03 20.98
C ARG A 303 -21.65 18.10 20.22
N THR A 304 -20.85 17.72 19.22
CA THR A 304 -20.05 18.67 18.43
C THR A 304 -20.99 19.69 17.78
N PRO A 305 -20.74 21.01 17.95
CA PRO A 305 -21.52 22.03 17.27
C PRO A 305 -21.31 21.99 15.75
N GLY A 306 -22.38 22.19 14.98
CA GLY A 306 -22.33 22.21 13.52
C GLY A 306 -23.00 20.99 12.87
N PRO A 307 -23.03 20.94 11.53
CA PRO A 307 -23.58 19.79 10.82
C PRO A 307 -22.67 18.58 11.03
N ILE A 308 -23.20 17.53 11.64
CA ILE A 308 -22.61 16.19 11.62
C ILE A 308 -23.53 15.28 10.82
N SER A 309 -22.97 14.50 9.90
CA SER A 309 -23.77 13.57 9.11
C SER A 309 -24.46 12.52 9.99
N PRO A 310 -25.66 12.03 9.59
CA PRO A 310 -26.36 10.95 10.29
C PRO A 310 -25.50 9.70 10.49
N LYS A 311 -24.65 9.35 9.52
CA LYS A 311 -23.72 8.22 9.64
C LYS A 311 -22.67 8.43 10.74
N LEU A 312 -22.13 9.64 10.87
CA LEU A 312 -21.19 9.96 11.95
C LEU A 312 -21.91 9.92 13.31
N ALA A 313 -23.13 10.46 13.40
CA ALA A 313 -23.92 10.39 14.62
C ALA A 313 -24.23 8.94 15.01
N ALA A 314 -24.54 8.07 14.05
CA ALA A 314 -24.75 6.64 14.26
C ALA A 314 -23.47 5.93 14.72
N LEU A 315 -22.33 6.23 14.10
CA LEU A 315 -21.05 5.65 14.50
C LEU A 315 -20.65 6.07 15.93
N ALA A 316 -20.87 7.34 16.27
CA ALA A 316 -20.63 7.85 17.61
C ALA A 316 -21.57 7.21 18.64
N ALA A 317 -22.86 7.05 18.32
CA ALA A 317 -23.82 6.34 19.18
C ALA A 317 -23.43 4.86 19.39
N GLN A 318 -23.00 4.15 18.34
CA GLN A 318 -22.47 2.79 18.46
C GLN A 318 -21.28 2.75 19.42
N GLN A 319 -20.35 3.70 19.29
CA GLN A 319 -19.15 3.69 20.11
C GLN A 319 -19.45 4.04 21.58
N GLU A 320 -20.38 4.97 21.82
CA GLU A 320 -20.90 5.26 23.16
C GLU A 320 -21.57 4.01 23.76
N ALA A 321 -22.35 3.26 22.95
CA ALA A 321 -22.99 2.02 23.38
C ALA A 321 -21.97 1.00 23.88
N ARG A 322 -20.82 0.85 23.21
CA ARG A 322 -19.76 -0.07 23.62
C ARG A 322 -19.19 0.26 24.99
N GLY A 323 -19.02 1.55 25.30
CA GLY A 323 -18.62 1.98 26.63
C GLY A 323 -19.68 1.63 27.69
N TRP A 324 -20.96 1.81 27.39
CA TRP A 324 -22.05 1.38 28.29
C TRP A 324 -22.11 -0.14 28.48
N ALA A 325 -21.75 -0.93 27.46
CA ALA A 325 -21.61 -2.37 27.58
C ALA A 325 -20.48 -2.74 28.56
N LEU A 326 -19.32 -2.08 28.50
CA LEU A 326 -18.22 -2.26 29.46
C LEU A 326 -18.64 -1.91 30.91
N HIS A 327 -19.54 -0.94 31.09
CA HIS A 327 -20.12 -0.60 32.39
C HIS A 327 -21.33 -1.46 32.82
N ALA A 328 -21.59 -2.57 32.12
CA ALA A 328 -22.73 -3.45 32.39
C ALA A 328 -24.08 -2.72 32.44
N LYS A 329 -24.30 -1.78 31.51
CA LYS A 329 -25.57 -1.04 31.34
C LYS A 329 -26.27 -1.45 30.04
N PRO A 330 -26.88 -2.65 29.97
CA PRO A 330 -27.46 -3.20 28.74
C PRO A 330 -28.57 -2.32 28.15
N ASP A 331 -29.38 -1.66 28.98
CA ASP A 331 -30.45 -0.77 28.50
C ASP A 331 -29.92 0.50 27.81
N ARG A 332 -28.74 0.99 28.21
CA ARG A 332 -28.09 2.13 27.54
C ARG A 332 -27.42 1.67 26.25
N PHE A 333 -26.74 0.52 26.28
CA PHE A 333 -26.18 -0.12 25.10
C PHE A 333 -27.27 -0.31 24.03
N ARG A 334 -28.38 -0.97 24.38
CA ARG A 334 -29.47 -1.27 23.43
C ARG A 334 -30.04 -0.02 22.79
N ARG A 335 -30.45 0.97 23.60
CA ARG A 335 -31.05 2.21 23.09
C ARG A 335 -30.15 2.96 22.11
N LEU A 336 -28.84 2.96 22.35
CA LEU A 336 -27.89 3.62 21.46
C LEU A 336 -27.64 2.82 20.17
N ILE A 337 -27.65 1.49 20.23
CA ILE A 337 -27.59 0.64 19.02
C ILE A 337 -28.86 0.82 18.18
N ASP A 338 -30.03 0.83 18.80
CA ASP A 338 -31.31 1.06 18.11
C ASP A 338 -31.32 2.45 17.46
N SER A 339 -30.92 3.50 18.20
CA SER A 339 -30.78 4.85 17.66
C SER A 339 -29.78 4.94 16.50
N ALA A 340 -28.67 4.19 16.55
CA ALA A 340 -27.71 4.14 15.46
C ALA A 340 -28.31 3.45 14.22
N ALA A 341 -29.08 2.38 14.41
CA ALA A 341 -29.76 1.68 13.32
C ALA A 341 -30.82 2.57 12.66
N ASP A 342 -31.64 3.28 13.44
CA ASP A 342 -32.65 4.21 12.92
C ASP A 342 -32.01 5.31 12.05
N LEU A 343 -30.89 5.88 12.50
CA LEU A 343 -30.15 6.88 11.73
C LEU A 343 -29.65 6.33 10.39
N LEU A 344 -29.10 5.12 10.37
CA LEU A 344 -28.59 4.50 9.14
C LEU A 344 -29.72 4.09 8.17
N LEU A 345 -30.85 3.60 8.70
CA LEU A 345 -32.02 3.24 7.90
C LEU A 345 -32.74 4.47 7.32
N GLY A 346 -32.79 5.57 8.07
CA GLY A 346 -33.36 6.84 7.58
C GLY A 346 -32.47 7.55 6.55
N HIS A 347 -31.16 7.28 6.56
CA HIS A 347 -30.16 8.01 5.77
C HIS A 347 -29.11 7.09 5.11
N PRO A 348 -29.53 6.09 4.29
CA PRO A 348 -28.61 5.06 3.78
C PRO A 348 -27.50 5.60 2.87
N ASN A 349 -27.83 6.63 2.06
CA ASN A 349 -26.94 7.21 1.06
C ASN A 349 -26.34 8.57 1.50
N ASP A 350 -26.55 8.98 2.75
CA ASP A 350 -26.14 10.31 3.22
C ASP A 350 -24.65 10.29 3.64
N VAL A 351 -23.79 10.76 2.74
CA VAL A 351 -22.34 10.82 2.92
C VAL A 351 -21.83 12.08 2.22
N ASP A 352 -21.19 12.97 2.96
CA ASP A 352 -20.50 14.12 2.36
C ASP A 352 -19.29 13.67 1.53
N ASP A 353 -18.99 14.37 0.44
CA ASP A 353 -17.83 14.07 -0.40
C ASP A 353 -16.50 14.09 0.38
N ASP A 354 -16.38 15.00 1.34
CA ASP A 354 -15.22 15.15 2.21
C ASP A 354 -15.27 14.26 3.47
N ALA A 355 -16.29 13.40 3.61
CA ALA A 355 -16.40 12.50 4.75
C ALA A 355 -15.21 11.52 4.82
N PRO A 356 -14.72 11.20 6.03
CA PRO A 356 -13.75 10.14 6.27
C PRO A 356 -14.08 8.86 5.49
N VAL A 357 -13.08 8.25 4.85
CA VAL A 357 -13.26 7.10 3.95
C VAL A 357 -14.03 5.96 4.64
N TYR A 358 -13.74 5.67 5.90
CA TYR A 358 -14.46 4.65 6.68
C TYR A 358 -15.97 4.88 6.77
N LEU A 359 -16.42 6.14 6.91
CA LEU A 359 -17.85 6.48 7.02
C LEU A 359 -18.61 6.19 5.72
N ARG A 360 -17.93 6.20 4.58
CA ARG A 360 -18.55 5.93 3.27
C ARG A 360 -19.08 4.49 3.19
N SER A 361 -18.39 3.55 3.81
CA SER A 361 -18.79 2.14 3.90
C SER A 361 -19.48 1.76 5.21
N TYR A 362 -19.73 2.72 6.10
CA TYR A 362 -20.43 2.45 7.37
C TYR A 362 -21.95 2.38 7.11
N ASP A 363 -22.53 1.23 7.43
CA ASP A 363 -23.93 0.89 7.18
C ASP A 363 -24.50 0.01 8.31
N VAL A 364 -25.79 -0.34 8.21
CA VAL A 364 -26.52 -1.15 9.21
C VAL A 364 -25.84 -2.51 9.42
N ASP A 365 -25.34 -3.08 8.34
CA ASP A 365 -24.63 -4.36 8.29
C ASP A 365 -23.32 -4.32 9.11
N THR A 366 -22.56 -3.25 8.96
CA THR A 366 -21.34 -2.98 9.73
C THR A 366 -21.69 -2.70 11.18
N LEU A 367 -22.74 -1.90 11.45
CA LEU A 367 -23.22 -1.63 12.81
C LEU A 367 -23.56 -2.93 13.54
N GLU A 368 -24.31 -3.81 12.88
CA GLU A 368 -24.75 -5.06 13.45
C GLU A 368 -23.56 -5.96 13.82
N GLU A 369 -22.61 -6.18 12.90
CA GLU A 369 -21.38 -6.95 13.17
C GLU A 369 -20.57 -6.38 14.33
N GLN A 370 -20.39 -5.06 14.33
CA GLN A 370 -19.61 -4.34 15.33
C GLN A 370 -20.29 -4.32 16.71
N SER A 371 -21.62 -4.49 16.77
CA SER A 371 -22.40 -4.57 18.01
C SER A 371 -22.29 -5.93 18.73
N ALA A 372 -21.91 -7.00 18.02
CA ALA A 372 -21.85 -8.37 18.58
C ALA A 372 -20.98 -8.47 19.85
N SER A 373 -19.84 -7.76 19.91
CA SER A 373 -19.02 -7.75 21.13
C SER A 373 -19.73 -7.09 22.30
N GLY A 374 -20.53 -6.04 22.06
CA GLY A 374 -21.33 -5.38 23.10
C GLY A 374 -22.43 -6.30 23.63
N TYR A 375 -23.11 -7.03 22.75
CA TYR A 375 -24.07 -8.07 23.13
C TYR A 375 -23.44 -9.15 24.03
N ARG A 376 -22.28 -9.65 23.63
CA ARG A 376 -21.48 -10.61 24.42
C ARG A 376 -21.17 -10.05 25.81
N THR A 377 -20.62 -8.84 25.90
CA THR A 377 -20.28 -8.18 27.18
C THR A 377 -21.52 -7.94 28.06
N CYS A 378 -22.69 -7.70 27.46
CA CYS A 378 -23.95 -7.56 28.17
C CYS A 378 -24.59 -8.89 28.62
N GLY A 379 -23.90 -10.02 28.45
CA GLY A 379 -24.42 -11.35 28.79
C GLY A 379 -25.39 -11.94 27.76
N GLN A 380 -25.52 -11.32 26.59
CA GLN A 380 -26.38 -11.79 25.48
C GLN A 380 -25.52 -12.51 24.43
N ALA A 381 -24.78 -13.52 24.87
CA ALA A 381 -23.83 -14.23 24.03
C ALA A 381 -24.48 -14.96 22.85
N ASP A 382 -25.67 -15.56 23.02
CA ASP A 382 -26.40 -16.22 21.93
C ASP A 382 -26.79 -15.22 20.82
N THR A 383 -27.13 -13.98 21.17
CA THR A 383 -27.35 -12.90 20.19
C THR A 383 -26.06 -12.57 19.44
N ALA A 384 -24.93 -12.49 20.14
CA ALA A 384 -23.63 -12.26 19.51
C ALA A 384 -23.24 -13.40 18.55
N VAL A 385 -23.48 -14.66 18.92
CA VAL A 385 -23.27 -15.84 18.06
C VAL A 385 -24.10 -15.72 16.78
N ALA A 386 -25.41 -15.48 16.90
CA ALA A 386 -26.31 -15.39 15.74
C ALA A 386 -25.93 -14.27 14.77
N ILE A 387 -25.52 -13.10 15.30
CA ILE A 387 -24.99 -12.01 14.47
C ILE A 387 -23.73 -12.47 13.74
N LEU A 388 -22.73 -12.98 14.46
CA LEU A 388 -21.43 -13.30 13.88
C LEU A 388 -21.52 -14.41 12.84
N GLU A 389 -22.31 -15.46 13.06
CA GLU A 389 -22.53 -16.53 12.08
C GLU A 389 -23.11 -15.98 10.77
N ARG A 390 -24.14 -15.13 10.83
CA ARG A 390 -24.72 -14.49 9.65
C ARG A 390 -23.71 -13.61 8.92
N ARG A 391 -22.95 -12.78 9.66
CA ARG A 391 -21.97 -11.84 9.07
C ARG A 391 -20.77 -12.55 8.47
N ILE A 392 -20.31 -13.65 9.06
CA ILE A 392 -19.22 -14.47 8.51
C ILE A 392 -19.62 -15.08 7.17
N ILE A 393 -20.87 -15.52 7.01
CA ILE A 393 -21.37 -16.05 5.72
C ILE A 393 -21.37 -14.95 4.65
N ALA A 394 -21.76 -13.73 5.02
CA ALA A 394 -21.83 -12.59 4.11
C ALA A 394 -20.45 -11.97 3.78
N THR A 395 -19.40 -12.29 4.53
CA THR A 395 -18.06 -11.69 4.34
C THR A 395 -17.34 -12.33 3.16
N PRO A 396 -16.86 -11.54 2.17
CA PRO A 396 -16.16 -12.03 0.98
C PRO A 396 -14.93 -12.92 1.30
N PRO A 397 -14.66 -13.98 0.50
CA PRO A 397 -13.54 -14.91 0.75
C PRO A 397 -12.14 -14.29 0.71
N ASP A 398 -11.96 -13.18 -0.01
CA ASP A 398 -10.72 -12.42 -0.14
C ASP A 398 -10.41 -11.56 1.10
N GLN A 399 -11.40 -11.30 1.96
CA GLN A 399 -11.25 -10.57 3.23
C GLN A 399 -10.89 -11.50 4.38
N GLN A 400 -9.81 -12.27 4.22
CA GLN A 400 -9.42 -13.32 5.17
C GLN A 400 -9.13 -12.77 6.58
N ARG A 401 -8.53 -11.58 6.68
CA ARG A 401 -8.25 -10.92 7.97
C ARG A 401 -9.53 -10.59 8.74
N ASP A 402 -10.48 -9.94 8.07
CA ASP A 402 -11.71 -9.47 8.70
C ASP A 402 -12.60 -10.68 9.10
N ARG A 403 -12.65 -11.71 8.23
CA ARG A 403 -13.31 -12.98 8.55
C ARG A 403 -12.67 -13.68 9.75
N ALA A 404 -11.35 -13.71 9.85
CA ALA A 404 -10.64 -14.31 11.00
C ALA A 404 -10.92 -13.53 12.30
N HIS A 405 -11.01 -12.20 12.24
CA HIS A 405 -11.40 -11.40 13.41
C HIS A 405 -12.84 -11.68 13.86
N GLN A 406 -13.79 -11.80 12.92
CA GLN A 406 -15.17 -12.21 13.23
C GLN A 406 -15.24 -13.63 13.82
N LEU A 407 -14.47 -14.58 13.27
CA LEU A 407 -14.38 -15.95 13.76
C LEU A 407 -13.79 -16.01 15.18
N ALA A 408 -12.74 -15.23 15.47
CA ALA A 408 -12.19 -15.14 16.83
C ALA A 408 -13.21 -14.57 17.83
N LYS A 409 -13.97 -13.54 17.43
CA LYS A 409 -15.11 -13.02 18.23
C LYS A 409 -16.17 -14.09 18.47
N LEU A 410 -16.49 -14.89 17.45
CA LEU A 410 -17.47 -15.97 17.50
C LEU A 410 -17.03 -17.05 18.49
N ALA A 411 -15.77 -17.48 18.44
CA ALA A 411 -15.24 -18.48 19.38
C ALA A 411 -15.43 -18.04 20.84
N ASN A 412 -15.11 -16.78 21.16
CA ASN A 412 -15.35 -16.22 22.48
C ASN A 412 -16.84 -16.14 22.85
N ALA A 413 -17.71 -15.80 21.89
CA ALA A 413 -19.16 -15.77 22.11
C ALA A 413 -19.73 -17.18 22.37
N VAL A 414 -19.25 -18.20 21.66
CA VAL A 414 -19.64 -19.61 21.84
C VAL A 414 -19.31 -20.11 23.24
N LEU A 415 -18.19 -19.69 23.85
CA LEU A 415 -17.86 -20.10 25.23
C LEU A 415 -18.75 -19.46 26.31
N GLN A 416 -19.43 -18.36 25.97
CA GLN A 416 -20.30 -17.59 26.87
C GLN A 416 -21.79 -17.81 26.58
N SER A 417 -22.13 -18.62 25.57
CA SER A 417 -23.51 -18.96 25.21
C SER A 417 -24.21 -19.74 26.32
N ALA A 418 -25.54 -19.90 26.21
CA ALA A 418 -26.31 -20.73 27.14
C ALA A 418 -25.83 -22.20 27.17
N HIS A 419 -25.30 -22.69 26.05
CA HIS A 419 -24.76 -24.04 25.89
C HIS A 419 -23.33 -23.95 25.33
N PRO A 420 -22.31 -23.73 26.19
CA PRO A 420 -20.94 -23.57 25.73
C PRO A 420 -20.43 -24.80 24.98
N ASP A 421 -19.82 -24.58 23.81
CA ASP A 421 -19.18 -25.60 22.99
C ASP A 421 -17.67 -25.32 22.88
N PRO A 422 -16.85 -25.84 23.82
CA PRO A 422 -15.43 -25.54 23.87
C PRO A 422 -14.63 -26.22 22.74
N GLU A 423 -15.11 -27.34 22.19
CA GLU A 423 -14.50 -28.02 21.06
C GLU A 423 -14.63 -27.19 19.78
N ARG A 424 -15.83 -26.68 19.51
CA ARG A 424 -16.08 -25.76 18.42
C ARG A 424 -15.28 -24.48 18.57
N ALA A 425 -15.26 -23.89 19.76
CA ALA A 425 -14.52 -22.66 20.02
C ALA A 425 -13.00 -22.83 19.80
N ALA A 426 -12.41 -23.93 20.29
CA ALA A 426 -11.00 -24.24 20.06
C ALA A 426 -10.68 -24.45 18.58
N THR A 427 -11.53 -25.19 17.86
CA THR A 427 -11.39 -25.42 16.41
C THR A 427 -11.40 -24.12 15.62
N ILE A 428 -12.37 -23.23 15.93
CA ILE A 428 -12.44 -21.90 15.32
C ILE A 428 -11.18 -21.08 15.64
N GLY A 429 -10.75 -21.07 16.91
CA GLY A 429 -9.55 -20.35 17.35
C GLY A 429 -8.28 -20.80 16.61
N LEU A 430 -8.08 -22.11 16.48
CA LEU A 430 -6.95 -22.70 15.76
C LEU A 430 -6.92 -22.28 14.28
N SER A 431 -8.08 -22.26 13.62
CA SER A 431 -8.18 -21.83 12.22
C SER A 431 -7.75 -20.36 12.00
N CYS A 432 -7.87 -19.53 13.04
CA CYS A 432 -7.52 -18.11 12.98
C CYS A 432 -6.03 -17.83 13.30
N ALA A 433 -5.32 -18.77 13.95
CA ALA A 433 -3.96 -18.53 14.43
C ALA A 433 -2.96 -18.23 13.30
N HIS A 434 -3.09 -18.90 12.15
CA HIS A 434 -2.23 -18.62 10.97
C HIS A 434 -2.47 -17.20 10.42
N VAL A 435 -3.73 -16.77 10.32
CA VAL A 435 -4.09 -15.42 9.82
C VAL A 435 -3.60 -14.34 10.76
N ALA A 436 -3.69 -14.55 12.08
CA ALA A 436 -3.13 -13.62 13.07
C ALA A 436 -1.61 -13.41 12.87
N ARG A 437 -0.86 -14.49 12.60
CA ARG A 437 0.60 -14.43 12.36
C ARG A 437 0.97 -13.75 11.04
N SER A 438 0.30 -14.13 9.94
CA SER A 438 0.64 -13.63 8.60
C SER A 438 0.31 -12.15 8.44
N THR A 439 -0.84 -11.72 8.96
CA THR A 439 -1.29 -10.31 8.88
C THR A 439 -0.68 -9.42 9.96
N GLY A 440 -0.38 -10.00 11.13
CA GLY A 440 0.06 -9.26 12.31
C GLY A 440 -1.03 -8.50 13.04
N SER A 441 -2.31 -8.79 12.79
CA SER A 441 -3.41 -8.10 13.47
C SER A 441 -3.44 -8.43 14.96
N SER A 442 -3.21 -7.40 15.77
CA SER A 442 -3.31 -7.44 17.23
C SER A 442 -4.75 -7.67 17.71
N ARG A 443 -5.76 -7.29 16.91
CA ARG A 443 -7.18 -7.49 17.23
C ARG A 443 -7.54 -8.97 17.24
N ILE A 444 -7.10 -9.70 16.22
CA ILE A 444 -7.26 -11.16 16.16
C ILE A 444 -6.49 -11.80 17.32
N THR A 445 -5.22 -11.40 17.51
CA THR A 445 -4.37 -11.94 18.57
C THR A 445 -4.96 -11.72 19.97
N THR A 446 -5.57 -10.57 20.22
CA THR A 446 -6.22 -10.24 21.50
C THR A 446 -7.45 -11.12 21.76
N GLU A 447 -8.32 -11.31 20.75
CA GLU A 447 -9.46 -12.22 20.89
C GLU A 447 -8.99 -13.68 21.08
N LEU A 448 -7.94 -14.13 20.38
CA LEU A 448 -7.39 -15.48 20.57
C LEU A 448 -6.75 -15.68 21.94
N ARG A 449 -6.07 -14.67 22.49
CA ARG A 449 -5.56 -14.73 23.88
C ARG A 449 -6.68 -14.75 24.91
N ALA A 450 -7.78 -14.03 24.67
CA ALA A 450 -8.96 -14.11 25.53
C ALA A 450 -9.61 -15.50 25.47
N LEU A 451 -9.65 -16.09 24.27
CA LEU A 451 -10.13 -17.45 24.04
C LEU A 451 -9.27 -18.48 24.77
N ASP A 452 -7.94 -18.43 24.59
CA ASP A 452 -6.99 -19.32 25.27
C ASP A 452 -7.12 -19.23 26.79
N ARG A 453 -7.17 -18.02 27.38
CA ARG A 453 -7.40 -17.85 28.83
C ARG A 453 -8.69 -18.54 29.28
N THR A 454 -9.81 -18.29 28.59
CA THR A 454 -11.10 -18.86 28.96
C THR A 454 -11.11 -20.39 28.85
N LEU A 455 -10.53 -20.94 27.78
CA LEU A 455 -10.38 -22.39 27.58
C LEU A 455 -9.48 -23.02 28.64
N SER A 456 -8.37 -22.35 28.96
CA SER A 456 -7.41 -22.78 29.97
C SER A 456 -8.02 -22.85 31.37
N ASP A 457 -8.84 -21.87 31.72
CA ASP A 457 -9.43 -21.74 33.04
C ASP A 457 -10.59 -22.72 33.25
N ARG A 458 -11.43 -22.92 32.22
CA ARG A 458 -12.68 -23.72 32.34
C ARG A 458 -12.55 -25.14 31.79
N TRP A 459 -11.69 -25.36 30.79
CA TRP A 459 -11.51 -26.64 30.10
C TRP A 459 -10.02 -26.98 29.84
N PRO A 460 -9.17 -27.04 30.90
CA PRO A 460 -7.74 -27.30 30.74
C PRO A 460 -7.40 -28.68 30.14
N GLY A 461 -8.29 -29.67 30.29
CA GLY A 461 -8.09 -31.03 29.78
C GLY A 461 -8.48 -31.25 28.32
N LEU A 462 -9.07 -30.25 27.66
CA LEU A 462 -9.47 -30.38 26.26
C LEU A 462 -8.22 -30.33 25.34
N PRO A 463 -8.03 -31.28 24.40
CA PRO A 463 -6.89 -31.26 23.48
C PRO A 463 -6.72 -29.93 22.73
N GLY A 464 -7.83 -29.37 22.23
CA GLY A 464 -7.85 -28.09 21.52
C GLY A 464 -7.37 -26.90 22.37
N THR A 465 -7.50 -26.95 23.70
CA THR A 465 -6.96 -25.91 24.60
C THR A 465 -5.43 -25.88 24.53
N LYS A 466 -4.79 -27.05 24.62
CA LYS A 466 -3.34 -27.16 24.55
C LYS A 466 -2.81 -26.76 23.17
N GLU A 467 -3.45 -27.26 22.11
CA GLU A 467 -3.07 -26.95 20.73
C GLU A 467 -3.17 -25.45 20.43
N LEU A 468 -4.24 -24.78 20.88
CA LEU A 468 -4.40 -23.33 20.70
C LEU A 468 -3.29 -22.58 21.42
N ARG A 469 -2.99 -22.94 22.68
CA ARG A 469 -1.91 -22.32 23.45
C ARG A 469 -0.57 -22.44 22.74
N GLU A 470 -0.24 -23.64 22.27
CA GLU A 470 1.00 -23.90 21.53
C GLU A 470 1.07 -23.05 20.24
N ALA A 471 -0.03 -22.97 19.50
CA ALA A 471 -0.13 -22.14 18.29
C ALA A 471 0.05 -20.64 18.56
N LEU A 472 -0.31 -20.15 19.75
CA LEU A 472 -0.13 -18.76 20.17
C LEU A 472 1.29 -18.47 20.69
N THR A 473 1.98 -19.44 21.29
CA THR A 473 3.39 -19.26 21.73
C THR A 473 4.41 -19.20 20.60
N ILE A 474 4.06 -19.72 19.41
CA ILE A 474 4.93 -19.66 18.21
C ILE A 474 4.77 -18.29 17.48
N THR A 475 4.04 -17.35 18.08
CA THR A 475 3.75 -16.00 17.55
C THR A 475 4.57 -14.95 18.29
#